data_AF-A0A1I8AYC9-F1
#
_entry.id   AF-A0A1I8AYC9-F1
#
_cell.length_a   1.000
_cell.length_b   1.000
_cell.length_c   1.000
_cell.angle_alpha   90.00
_cell.angle_beta   90.00
_cell.angle_gamma   90.00
#
_symmetry.space_group_name_H-M   'P 1'
#
loop_
_entity.id
_entity.type
_entity.pdbx_description
1 polymer ?
#
loop_
_entity_poly.entity_id
_entity_poly.type
_entity_poly.pdbx_seq_one_letter_code
_entity_poly.pdbx_strand_id
1 'polypeptide(L)'
;MYQRIQPIISKSALFTELCYKLRNIDRFFCLFLDSLLGILTIYLIPNDWHLIKYFWQSVYLSIEQLENLINWLTQNPAGLKLNDALNTFLSNFFLYHIHLWKCEPILLHYNILLCIGHLFSSLL
;
A
#
# COMPACT_ATOMS: atom_id res chain seq x y z
N MET A 1 37.05 17.33 16.37
CA MET A 1 36.95 16.17 17.30
C MET A 1 35.80 15.23 16.92
N TYR A 2 34.62 15.73 16.56
CA TYR A 2 33.44 14.94 16.16
C TYR A 2 33.65 13.98 14.97
N GLN A 3 34.38 14.41 13.94
CA GLN A 3 34.64 13.60 12.73
C GLN A 3 35.57 12.39 12.96
N ARG A 4 36.36 12.37 14.05
CA ARG A 4 37.30 11.28 14.34
C ARG A 4 36.68 10.10 15.09
N ILE A 5 35.54 10.32 15.75
CA ILE A 5 34.87 9.31 16.61
C ILE A 5 33.79 8.54 15.82
N GLN A 6 33.21 9.16 14.78
CA GLN A 6 32.25 8.57 13.85
C GLN A 6 32.62 7.15 13.34
N PRO A 7 33.86 6.90 12.85
CA PRO A 7 34.22 5.57 12.35
C PRO A 7 34.44 4.50 13.45
N ILE A 8 34.58 4.91 14.71
CA ILE A 8 34.76 4.01 15.85
C ILE A 8 33.40 3.57 16.39
N ILE A 9 32.43 4.50 16.42
CA ILE A 9 31.05 4.22 16.82
C ILE A 9 30.37 3.29 15.81
N SER A 10 30.56 3.51 14.51
CA SER A 10 29.94 2.69 13.45
C SER A 10 30.45 1.25 13.36
N LYS A 11 31.63 0.95 13.93
CA LYS A 11 32.20 -0.42 13.99
C LYS A 11 31.84 -1.18 15.26
N SER A 12 31.23 -0.52 16.25
CA SER A 12 30.80 -1.22 17.46
C SER A 12 29.53 -1.99 17.16
N ALA A 13 29.59 -3.32 17.27
CA ALA A 13 28.43 -4.20 17.05
C ALA A 13 27.20 -3.75 17.87
N LEU A 14 27.44 -3.18 19.06
CA LEU A 14 26.42 -2.60 19.94
C LEU A 14 25.68 -1.40 19.31
N PHE A 15 26.36 -0.51 18.58
CA PHE A 15 25.70 0.63 17.94
C PHE A 15 24.81 0.16 16.78
N THR A 16 25.28 -0.81 15.99
CA THR A 16 24.46 -1.43 14.92
C THR A 16 23.25 -2.15 15.52
N GLU A 17 23.43 -2.86 16.63
CA GLU A 17 22.34 -3.55 17.34
C GLU A 17 21.32 -2.57 17.93
N LEU A 18 21.77 -1.45 18.53
CA LEU A 18 20.91 -0.40 19.04
C LEU A 18 20.13 0.31 17.93
N CYS A 19 20.77 0.68 16.82
CA CYS A 19 20.08 1.27 15.67
C CYS A 19 19.06 0.29 15.06
N TYR A 20 19.38 -1.01 15.02
CA TYR A 20 18.44 -2.04 14.59
C TYR A 20 17.25 -2.15 15.54
N LYS A 21 17.48 -2.19 16.86
CA LYS A 21 16.44 -2.24 17.90
C LYS A 21 15.54 -1.01 17.87
N LEU A 22 16.11 0.19 17.79
CA LEU A 22 15.37 1.45 17.70
C LEU A 22 14.50 1.49 16.44
N ARG A 23 15.06 1.15 15.28
CA ARG A 23 14.29 1.05 14.03
C ARG A 23 13.17 0.01 14.11
N ASN A 24 13.39 -1.08 14.85
CA ASN A 24 12.36 -2.10 15.03
C ASN A 24 11.25 -1.62 15.98
N ILE A 25 11.59 -0.89 17.04
CA ILE A 25 10.63 -0.25 17.95
C ILE A 25 9.75 0.76 17.20
N ASP A 26 10.36 1.60 16.36
CA ASP A 26 9.61 2.56 15.54
C ASP A 26 8.62 1.84 14.61
N ARG A 27 9.04 0.72 14.00
CA ARG A 27 8.14 -0.12 13.17
C ARG A 27 7.00 -0.71 13.97
N PHE A 28 7.27 -1.27 15.15
CA PHE A 28 6.22 -1.81 16.02
C PHE A 28 5.24 -0.72 16.46
N PHE A 29 5.74 0.47 16.76
CA PHE A 29 4.91 1.60 17.13
C PHE A 29 4.04 2.08 15.96
N CYS A 30 4.58 2.18 14.75
CA CYS A 30 3.78 2.48 13.55
C CYS A 30 2.70 1.43 13.32
N LEU A 31 3.04 0.13 13.40
CA LEU A 31 2.07 -0.96 13.23
C LEU A 31 0.95 -0.91 14.29
N PHE A 32 1.31 -0.58 15.53
CA PHE A 32 0.35 -0.41 16.60
C PHE A 32 -0.55 0.80 16.37
N LEU A 33 0.02 1.95 15.97
CA LEU A 33 -0.73 3.15 15.61
C LEU A 33 -1.68 2.88 14.44
N ASP A 34 -1.21 2.23 13.39
CA ASP A 34 -2.01 1.88 12.21
C ASP A 34 -3.19 0.95 12.60
N SER A 35 -2.93 -0.02 13.46
CA SER A 35 -3.97 -0.93 13.97
C SER A 35 -5.01 -0.18 14.80
N LEU A 36 -4.57 0.73 15.68
CA LEU A 36 -5.46 1.54 16.52
C LEU A 36 -6.30 2.49 15.66
N LEU A 37 -5.70 3.11 14.64
CA LEU A 37 -6.39 3.97 13.68
C LEU A 37 -7.42 3.18 12.87
N GLY A 38 -7.09 1.96 12.45
CA GLY A 38 -8.02 1.06 11.77
C GLY A 38 -9.25 0.72 12.62
N ILE A 39 -9.03 0.33 13.88
CA ILE A 39 -10.11 0.01 14.82
C ILE A 39 -10.99 1.24 15.11
N LEU A 40 -10.36 2.40 15.34
CA LEU A 40 -11.06 3.67 15.56
C LEU A 40 -11.92 4.04 14.34
N THR A 41 -11.40 3.83 13.14
CA THR A 41 -12.13 4.10 11.88
C THR A 41 -13.36 3.20 11.76
N ILE A 42 -13.25 1.91 12.08
CA ILE A 42 -14.40 0.98 12.06
C ILE A 42 -15.49 1.42 13.06
N TYR A 43 -15.08 1.92 14.22
CA TYR A 43 -16.02 2.39 15.25
C TYR A 43 -16.68 3.74 14.92
N LEU A 44 -15.97 4.60 14.19
CA LEU A 44 -16.44 5.91 13.76
C LEU A 44 -17.32 5.85 12.52
N ILE A 45 -17.15 4.83 11.66
CA ILE A 45 -18.01 4.63 10.50
C ILE A 45 -19.44 4.39 11.00
N PRO A 46 -20.38 5.29 10.67
CA PRO A 46 -21.79 5.07 10.97
C PRO A 46 -22.22 3.76 10.30
N ASN A 47 -23.15 3.03 10.91
CA ASN A 47 -23.72 1.81 10.32
C ASN A 47 -24.54 2.07 9.03
N ASP A 48 -24.46 3.29 8.50
CA ASP A 48 -25.05 3.71 7.25
C ASP A 48 -24.23 3.16 6.08
N TRP A 49 -24.71 2.03 5.55
CA TRP A 49 -24.22 1.38 4.33
C TRP A 49 -24.05 2.34 3.13
N HIS A 50 -24.77 3.47 3.13
CA HIS A 50 -24.64 4.52 2.12
C HIS A 50 -23.25 5.15 2.08
N LEU A 51 -22.63 5.47 3.22
CA LEU A 51 -21.31 6.13 3.25
C LEU A 51 -20.22 5.21 2.70
N ILE A 52 -20.27 3.93 3.08
CA ILE A 52 -19.37 2.89 2.55
C ILE A 52 -19.56 2.76 1.04
N LYS A 53 -20.80 2.75 0.56
CA LYS A 53 -21.10 2.68 -0.87
C LYS A 53 -20.56 3.88 -1.64
N TYR A 54 -20.75 5.11 -1.14
CA TYR A 54 -20.20 6.32 -1.78
C TYR A 54 -18.68 6.35 -1.78
N PHE A 55 -18.06 5.90 -0.68
CA PHE A 55 -16.61 5.80 -0.60
C PHE A 55 -16.05 4.85 -1.66
N TRP A 56 -16.60 3.63 -1.76
CA TRP A 56 -16.19 2.67 -2.79
C TRP A 56 -16.43 3.21 -4.19
N GLN A 57 -17.57 3.85 -4.44
CA GLN A 57 -17.85 4.47 -5.72
C GLN A 57 -16.82 5.55 -6.08
N SER A 58 -16.42 6.39 -5.13
CA SER A 58 -15.37 7.40 -5.33
C SER A 58 -14.03 6.75 -5.66
N VAL A 59 -13.66 5.67 -4.97
CA VAL A 59 -12.42 4.91 -5.24
C VAL A 59 -12.43 4.35 -6.65
N TYR A 60 -13.52 3.71 -7.08
CA TYR A 60 -13.65 3.17 -8.43
C TYR A 60 -13.55 4.27 -9.51
N LEU A 61 -14.21 5.42 -9.30
CA LEU A 61 -14.13 6.56 -10.21
C LEU A 61 -12.71 7.12 -10.32
N SER A 62 -11.98 7.22 -9.21
CA SER A 62 -10.57 7.66 -9.23
C SER A 62 -9.67 6.68 -9.99
N ILE A 63 -9.89 5.37 -9.83
CA ILE A 63 -9.15 4.35 -10.56
C ILE A 63 -9.42 4.45 -12.07
N GLU A 64 -10.68 4.62 -12.46
CA GLU A 64 -11.07 4.76 -13.87
C GLU A 64 -10.47 6.02 -14.50
N GLN A 65 -10.47 7.15 -13.79
CA GLN A 65 -9.83 8.38 -14.27
C GLN A 65 -8.33 8.21 -14.46
N LEU A 66 -7.66 7.49 -13.56
CA LEU A 66 -6.24 7.22 -13.65
C LEU A 66 -5.91 6.32 -14.87
N GLU A 67 -6.70 5.29 -15.10
CA GLU A 67 -6.59 4.42 -16.27
C GLU A 67 -6.78 5.21 -17.58
N ASN A 68 -7.79 6.08 -17.62
CA ASN A 68 -8.03 6.97 -18.76
C ASN A 68 -6.88 7.96 -18.99
N LEU A 69 -6.30 8.51 -17.92
CA LEU A 69 -5.15 9.41 -18.01
C LEU A 69 -3.90 8.70 -18.57
N ILE A 70 -3.65 7.47 -18.14
CA ILE A 70 -2.52 6.66 -18.63
C ILE A 70 -2.71 6.30 -20.11
N ASN A 71 -3.92 5.89 -20.48
CA ASN A 71 -4.27 5.63 -21.88
C ASN A 71 -4.10 6.90 -22.73
N TRP A 72 -4.51 8.06 -22.21
CA TRP A 72 -4.33 9.35 -22.86
C TRP A 72 -2.84 9.71 -23.01
N LEU A 73 -2.01 9.52 -21.98
CA LEU A 73 -0.55 9.74 -22.03
C LEU A 73 0.15 8.83 -23.04
N THR A 74 -0.41 7.65 -23.30
CA THR A 74 0.11 6.71 -24.30
C THR A 74 -0.24 7.17 -25.72
N GLN A 75 -1.43 7.75 -25.92
CA GLN A 75 -1.94 8.17 -27.23
C GLN A 75 -1.50 9.60 -27.63
N ASN A 76 -1.28 10.47 -26.65
CA ASN A 76 -0.83 11.84 -26.84
C ASN A 76 0.49 12.05 -26.11
N PRO A 77 1.64 12.02 -26.81
CA PRO A 77 2.93 12.38 -26.22
C PRO A 77 2.91 13.88 -25.90
N ALA A 78 2.40 14.23 -24.73
CA ALA A 78 2.21 15.59 -24.28
C ALA A 78 3.56 16.27 -24.04
N GLY A 79 4.25 16.68 -25.10
CA GLY A 79 5.46 17.51 -25.08
C GLY A 79 6.69 16.95 -24.35
N LEU A 80 6.56 15.86 -23.58
CA LEU A 80 7.69 15.11 -23.06
C LEU A 80 8.33 14.36 -24.23
N LYS A 81 9.55 14.75 -24.57
CA LYS A 81 10.44 14.06 -25.51
C LYS A 81 10.92 12.74 -24.90
N LEU A 82 9.97 11.88 -24.53
CA LEU A 82 10.19 10.51 -24.08
C LEU A 82 10.01 9.62 -25.31
N ASN A 83 10.96 8.71 -25.49
CA ASN A 83 10.93 7.69 -26.53
C ASN A 83 9.60 6.91 -26.46
N ASP A 84 8.96 6.63 -27.59
CA ASP A 84 7.70 5.87 -27.66
C ASP A 84 7.76 4.57 -26.85
N ALA A 85 8.89 3.88 -26.89
CA ALA A 85 9.13 2.67 -26.11
C ALA A 85 9.05 2.89 -24.58
N LEU A 86 9.47 4.06 -24.09
CA LEU A 86 9.45 4.41 -22.67
C LEU A 86 8.03 4.81 -22.22
N ASN A 87 7.27 5.49 -23.07
CA ASN A 87 5.86 5.77 -22.79
C ASN A 87 5.03 4.49 -22.71
N THR A 88 5.24 3.54 -23.63
CA THR A 88 4.56 2.23 -23.58
C THR A 88 4.96 1.43 -22.34
N PHE A 89 6.24 1.41 -21.98
CA PHE A 89 6.69 0.71 -20.78
C PHE A 89 6.08 1.31 -19.50
N LEU A 90 6.07 2.64 -19.39
CA LEU A 90 5.53 3.35 -18.22
C LEU A 90 4.01 3.18 -18.11
N SER A 91 3.30 3.23 -19.24
CA SER A 91 1.87 2.96 -19.31
C SER A 91 1.53 1.55 -18.83
N ASN A 92 2.22 0.54 -19.36
CA ASN A 92 2.03 -0.85 -18.95
C ASN A 92 2.36 -1.07 -17.46
N PHE A 93 3.40 -0.43 -16.95
CA PHE A 93 3.77 -0.50 -15.53
C PHE A 93 2.66 0.04 -14.61
N PHE A 94 2.09 1.21 -14.93
CA PHE A 94 1.02 1.78 -14.13
C PHE A 94 -0.31 1.04 -14.29
N LEU A 95 -0.67 0.62 -15.51
CA LEU A 95 -1.86 -0.20 -15.76
C LEU A 95 -1.82 -1.53 -14.99
N TYR A 96 -0.66 -2.19 -14.95
CA TYR A 96 -0.48 -3.40 -14.16
C TYR A 96 -0.77 -3.17 -12.67
N HIS A 97 -0.26 -2.08 -12.09
CA HIS A 97 -0.52 -1.75 -10.68
C HIS A 97 -2.00 -1.44 -10.42
N ILE A 98 -2.68 -0.75 -11.35
CA ILE A 98 -4.12 -0.48 -11.26
C ILE A 98 -4.92 -1.80 -11.30
N HIS A 99 -4.56 -2.72 -12.21
CA HIS A 99 -5.19 -4.04 -12.25
C HIS A 99 -4.98 -4.82 -10.96
N LEU A 100 -3.78 -4.76 -10.37
CA LEU A 100 -3.49 -5.39 -9.10
C LEU A 100 -4.36 -4.81 -7.98
N TRP A 101 -4.52 -3.48 -7.90
CA TRP A 101 -5.37 -2.81 -6.91
C TRP A 101 -6.85 -3.14 -7.06
N LYS A 102 -7.33 -3.38 -8.29
CA LYS A 102 -8.69 -3.88 -8.52
C LYS A 102 -8.88 -5.32 -8.01
N CYS A 103 -7.85 -6.16 -8.11
CA CYS A 103 -7.92 -7.58 -7.74
C CYS A 103 -7.60 -7.87 -6.26
N GLU A 104 -6.68 -7.14 -5.64
CA GLU A 104 -6.27 -7.26 -4.23
C GLU A 104 -7.44 -7.38 -3.25
N PRO A 105 -8.43 -6.46 -3.20
CA PRO A 105 -9.53 -6.54 -2.24
C PRO A 105 -10.43 -7.77 -2.48
N ILE A 106 -10.58 -8.21 -3.72
CA ILE A 106 -11.35 -9.43 -4.07
C ILE A 106 -10.60 -10.68 -3.60
N LEU A 107 -9.29 -10.72 -3.81
CA LEU A 107 -8.44 -11.85 -3.43
C LEU A 107 -8.31 -11.97 -1.91
N LEU A 108 -8.21 -10.83 -1.22
CA LEU A 108 -8.19 -10.74 0.23
C LEU A 108 -9.54 -11.18 0.84
N HIS A 109 -10.65 -10.77 0.24
CA HIS A 109 -12.00 -11.20 0.66
C HIS A 109 -12.19 -12.72 0.51
N TYR A 110 -11.75 -13.30 -0.61
CA TYR A 110 -11.82 -14.75 -0.85
C TYR A 110 -10.96 -15.56 0.13
N ASN A 111 -9.71 -15.12 0.38
CA ASN A 111 -8.81 -15.82 1.31
C ASN A 111 -9.31 -15.78 2.75
N ILE A 112 -9.91 -14.67 3.19
CA ILE A 112 -10.51 -14.56 4.52
C ILE A 112 -11.73 -15.49 4.65
N LEU A 113 -12.59 -15.55 3.64
CA LEU A 113 -13.74 -16.47 3.59
C LEU A 113 -13.32 -17.95 3.62
N LEU A 114 -12.27 -18.31 2.87
CA LEU A 114 -11.68 -19.65 2.88
C LEU A 114 -11.13 -20.02 4.26
N CYS A 115 -10.43 -19.11 4.93
CA CYS A 115 -9.93 -19.31 6.28
C CYS A 115 -11.07 -19.53 7.30
N ILE A 116 -12.15 -18.75 7.22
CA ILE A 116 -13.32 -18.91 8.10
C ILE A 116 -14.02 -20.25 7.83
N GLY A 117 -14.18 -20.62 6.56
CA GLY A 117 -14.77 -21.90 6.17
C GLY A 117 -13.96 -23.11 6.68
N HIS A 118 -12.63 -23.04 6.58
CA HIS A 118 -11.73 -24.08 7.12
C HIS A 118 -11.80 -24.17 8.65
N LEU A 119 -11.85 -23.04 9.35
CA LEU A 119 -12.01 -23.00 10.81
C LEU A 119 -13.33 -23.67 11.24
N PHE A 120 -14.42 -23.42 10.52
CA PHE A 120 -15.72 -23.99 10.80
C PHE A 120 -15.77 -25.51 10.51
N SER A 121 -15.11 -25.98 9.45
CA SER A 121 -15.05 -27.42 9.13
C SER A 121 -14.16 -28.23 10.09
N SER A 122 -13.24 -27.58 10.81
CA SER A 122 -12.40 -28.22 11.83
C SER A 122 -13.03 -28.26 13.22
N LEU A 123 -14.16 -27.57 13.41
CA LEU A 123 -14.90 -27.48 14.67
C LEU A 123 -16.17 -28.36 14.69
N LEU A 124 -16.48 -29.03 13.58
CA LEU A 124 -17.65 -29.89 13.37
C LEU A 124 -17.20 -31.30 12.96
#